data_AF-A0A9P0GMP5-F1
#
_entry.id   AF-A0A9P0GMP5-F1
#
_cell.length_a   1.000
_cell.length_b   1.000
_cell.length_c   1.000
_cell.angle_alpha   90.00
_cell.angle_beta   90.00
_cell.angle_gamma   90.00
#
_symmetry.space_group_name_H-M   'P 1'
#
loop_
_entity.id
_entity.type
_entity.pdbx_description
1 polymer ?
#
loop_
_entity_poly.entity_id
_entity_poly.type
_entity_poly.pdbx_seq_one_letter_code
_entity_poly.pdbx_strand_id
1 'polypeptide(L)'
;MSAALVRKGLQIVDPQCDNKIAKKKKKSDVFQLAPQNQKLFTKGYKKEGKEIKVNLLSAEKKLSVTEARKIHKSKEQILKENLKKLELIRNAGKVDLDEKLVKKIIDRAVSRRPVKASENRKEQKTAFTEEDFKKFEAEYFDE
;
A
#
# COMPACT_ATOMS: atom_id res chain seq x y z
N MET A 1 -0.52 -14.25 4.82
CA MET A 1 -0.41 -12.85 4.32
C MET A 1 -1.70 -12.46 3.62
N SER A 2 -2.30 -11.31 3.93
CA SER A 2 -3.57 -10.89 3.32
C SER A 2 -3.34 -10.32 1.92
N ALA A 3 -4.24 -10.61 0.98
CA ALA A 3 -4.15 -10.11 -0.39
C ALA A 3 -4.17 -8.57 -0.48
N ALA A 4 -4.81 -7.90 0.49
CA ALA A 4 -4.83 -6.45 0.59
C ALA A 4 -3.45 -5.86 0.90
N LEU A 5 -2.67 -6.51 1.78
CA LEU A 5 -1.31 -6.08 2.12
C LEU A 5 -0.37 -6.22 0.91
N VAL A 6 -0.50 -7.32 0.18
CA VAL A 6 0.27 -7.55 -1.06
C VAL A 6 -0.04 -6.48 -2.11
N ARG A 7 -1.31 -6.11 -2.29
CA ARG A 7 -1.71 -5.02 -3.20
C ARG A 7 -1.13 -3.67 -2.80
N LYS A 8 -1.19 -3.32 -1.51
CA LYS A 8 -0.58 -2.09 -1.00
C LYS A 8 0.95 -2.08 -1.16
N GLY A 9 1.61 -3.22 -0.92
CA GLY A 9 3.06 -3.35 -1.17
C GLY A 9 3.41 -3.16 -2.65
N LEU A 10 2.61 -3.72 -3.56
CA LEU A 10 2.77 -3.53 -5.01
C LEU A 10 2.53 -2.08 -5.44
N GLN A 11 1.59 -1.38 -4.82
CA GLN A 11 1.29 0.03 -5.11
C GLN A 11 2.49 0.96 -4.81
N ILE A 12 3.24 0.67 -3.75
CA ILE A 12 4.44 1.43 -3.37
C ILE A 12 5.54 1.29 -4.44
N VAL A 13 5.65 0.11 -5.06
CA VAL A 13 6.75 -0.21 -5.98
C VAL A 13 6.36 0.05 -7.45
N ASP A 14 5.09 -0.08 -7.79
CA ASP A 14 4.56 0.19 -9.12
C ASP A 14 3.24 0.98 -9.00
N PRO A 15 3.29 2.33 -8.94
CA PRO A 15 2.10 3.16 -8.83
C PRO A 15 1.15 3.03 -10.04
N GLN A 16 1.58 2.37 -11.12
CA GLN A 16 0.73 2.06 -12.27
C GLN A 16 -0.07 0.74 -12.11
N CYS A 17 0.16 -0.04 -11.05
CA CYS A 17 -0.54 -1.30 -10.82
C CYS A 17 -2.04 -1.10 -10.51
N ASP A 18 -2.42 -0.01 -9.84
CA ASP A 18 -3.82 0.25 -9.46
C ASP A 18 -4.72 0.53 -10.66
N ASN A 19 -4.17 1.17 -11.70
CA ASN A 19 -4.90 1.50 -12.92
C ASN A 19 -5.41 0.26 -13.68
N LYS A 20 -4.96 -0.95 -13.31
CA LYS A 20 -5.35 -2.21 -13.97
C LYS A 20 -6.41 -3.01 -13.20
N ILE A 21 -6.59 -2.76 -11.90
CA ILE A 21 -7.51 -3.56 -11.05
C ILE A 21 -8.90 -2.90 -10.99
N ALA A 22 -9.01 -1.62 -11.37
CA ALA A 22 -10.28 -0.96 -11.62
C ALA A 22 -11.02 -1.63 -12.80
N LYS A 23 -11.79 -2.68 -12.48
CA LYS A 23 -12.90 -3.24 -13.26
C LYS A 23 -12.63 -3.31 -14.77
N LYS A 24 -11.97 -4.39 -15.22
CA LYS A 24 -12.31 -4.96 -16.54
C LYS A 24 -13.73 -5.51 -16.47
N LYS A 25 -14.75 -4.63 -16.41
CA LYS A 25 -16.01 -4.98 -17.06
C LYS A 25 -15.63 -5.15 -18.51
N LYS A 26 -15.77 -6.36 -19.07
CA LYS A 26 -15.76 -6.54 -20.52
C LYS A 26 -16.92 -5.67 -21.03
N LYS A 27 -16.66 -4.40 -21.34
CA LYS A 27 -17.55 -3.66 -22.22
C LYS A 27 -17.41 -4.44 -23.52
N SER A 28 -18.46 -5.18 -23.90
CA SER A 28 -18.60 -5.62 -25.27
C SER A 28 -18.48 -4.33 -26.08
N ASP A 29 -17.37 -4.19 -26.77
CA ASP A 29 -17.13 -3.04 -27.60
C ASP A 29 -18.29 -3.00 -28.60
N VAL A 30 -19.01 -1.89 -28.71
CA VAL A 30 -20.23 -1.82 -29.53
C VAL A 30 -19.90 -2.21 -30.98
N PHE A 31 -18.66 -1.96 -31.41
CA PHE A 31 -18.12 -2.33 -32.71
C PHE A 31 -17.75 -3.82 -32.88
N GLN A 32 -17.67 -4.58 -31.79
CA GLN A 32 -17.48 -6.04 -31.81
C GLN A 32 -18.81 -6.81 -31.86
N LEU A 33 -19.94 -6.18 -31.54
CA LEU A 33 -21.27 -6.79 -31.58
C LEU A 33 -21.85 -6.92 -32.99
N ALA A 34 -21.39 -6.10 -33.94
CA ALA A 34 -21.86 -6.16 -35.32
C ALA A 34 -21.38 -7.46 -36.02
N PRO A 35 -22.25 -8.19 -36.73
CA PRO A 35 -21.85 -9.34 -37.55
C PRO A 35 -20.85 -8.91 -38.63
N GLN A 36 -19.95 -9.82 -39.04
CA GLN A 36 -18.83 -9.51 -39.92
C GLN A 36 -19.26 -8.90 -41.26
N ASN A 37 -20.45 -9.22 -41.74
CA ASN A 37 -21.02 -8.74 -43.01
C ASN A 37 -21.50 -7.28 -42.95
N GLN A 38 -21.64 -6.70 -41.75
CA GLN A 38 -22.06 -5.31 -41.52
C GLN A 38 -20.88 -4.40 -41.14
N LYS A 39 -19.65 -4.92 -41.09
CA LYS A 39 -18.45 -4.14 -40.76
C LYS A 39 -17.95 -3.41 -42.01
N LEU A 40 -17.60 -2.13 -41.83
CA LEU A 40 -17.03 -1.30 -42.90
C LEU A 40 -15.54 -1.63 -43.08
N PHE A 41 -15.19 -2.27 -44.19
CA PHE A 41 -13.81 -2.58 -44.56
C PHE A 41 -13.32 -1.65 -45.66
N THR A 42 -12.10 -1.13 -45.50
CA THR A 42 -11.33 -0.49 -46.58
C THR A 42 -10.20 -1.40 -47.04
N LYS A 43 -9.76 -1.20 -48.29
CA LYS A 43 -8.56 -1.84 -48.80
C LYS A 43 -7.34 -1.03 -48.34
N GLY A 44 -6.45 -1.68 -47.61
CA GLY A 44 -5.13 -1.15 -47.28
C GLY A 44 -4.04 -2.02 -47.91
N TYR A 45 -2.91 -1.41 -48.25
CA TYR A 45 -1.75 -2.12 -48.78
C TYR A 45 -0.68 -2.25 -47.70
N LYS A 46 -0.19 -3.46 -47.43
CA LYS A 46 1.05 -3.64 -46.64
C LYS A 46 2.28 -3.38 -47.51
N LYS A 47 3.43 -3.17 -46.86
CA LYS A 47 4.74 -2.96 -47.51
C LYS A 47 5.16 -4.07 -48.49
N GLU A 48 4.48 -5.22 -48.48
CA GLU A 48 4.72 -6.36 -49.39
C GLU A 48 3.69 -6.45 -50.55
N GLY A 49 2.90 -5.41 -50.81
CA GLY A 49 1.94 -5.38 -51.92
C GLY A 49 0.69 -6.26 -51.74
N LYS A 50 0.56 -6.97 -50.62
CA LYS A 50 -0.63 -7.77 -50.30
C LYS A 50 -1.77 -6.87 -49.84
N GLU A 51 -2.92 -7.00 -50.50
CA GLU A 51 -4.18 -6.32 -50.14
C GLU A 51 -4.71 -6.88 -48.81
N ILE A 52 -5.01 -5.99 -47.87
CA ILE A 52 -5.60 -6.34 -46.59
C ILE A 52 -6.87 -5.53 -46.39
N LYS A 53 -7.94 -6.23 -46.00
CA LYS A 53 -9.19 -5.60 -45.58
C LYS A 53 -9.02 -5.07 -44.16
N VAL A 54 -8.92 -3.75 -44.03
CA VAL A 54 -8.81 -3.06 -42.73
C VAL A 54 -10.20 -2.58 -42.33
N ASN A 55 -10.68 -3.01 -41.16
CA ASN A 55 -11.96 -2.53 -40.65
C ASN A 55 -11.79 -1.10 -40.11
N LEU A 56 -12.48 -0.13 -40.73
CA LEU A 56 -12.42 1.29 -40.38
C LEU A 56 -12.88 1.55 -38.94
N LEU A 57 -13.87 0.80 -38.49
CA LEU A 57 -14.49 0.94 -37.17
C LEU A 57 -13.91 -0.07 -36.17
N SER A 58 -12.80 -0.73 -36.52
CA SER A 58 -12.16 -1.62 -35.56
C SER A 58 -11.62 -0.80 -34.39
N ALA A 59 -12.07 -1.18 -33.20
CA ALA A 59 -11.41 -0.83 -31.96
C ALA A 59 -10.14 -1.68 -31.79
N GLU A 60 -9.31 -1.78 -32.84
CA GLU A 60 -7.95 -2.22 -32.64
C GLU A 60 -7.31 -1.21 -31.69
N LYS A 61 -7.02 -1.69 -30.49
CA LYS A 61 -6.50 -0.88 -29.40
C LYS A 61 -5.17 -0.30 -29.88
N LYS A 62 -5.19 0.95 -30.35
CA LYS A 62 -3.98 1.67 -30.76
C LYS A 62 -3.10 1.75 -29.53
N LEU A 63 -2.05 0.92 -29.51
CA LEU A 63 -1.09 0.90 -28.41
C LEU A 63 -0.45 2.29 -28.33
N SER A 64 -0.45 2.87 -27.14
CA SER A 64 0.36 4.07 -26.92
C SER A 64 1.84 3.72 -27.15
N VAL A 65 2.64 4.68 -27.59
CA VAL A 65 4.11 4.51 -27.73
C VAL A 65 4.72 3.94 -26.44
N THR A 66 4.17 4.33 -25.29
CA THR A 66 4.58 3.83 -23.97
C THR A 66 4.24 2.35 -23.75
N GLU A 67 3.11 1.87 -24.26
CA GLU A 67 2.69 0.47 -24.19
C GLU A 67 3.48 -0.40 -25.17
N ALA A 68 3.71 0.09 -26.38
CA ALA A 68 4.56 -0.57 -27.37
C ALA A 68 5.98 -0.78 -26.83
N ARG A 69 6.57 0.25 -26.22
CA ARG A 69 7.89 0.15 -25.56
C ARG A 69 7.93 -0.88 -24.43
N LYS A 70 6.81 -1.15 -23.74
CA LYS A 70 6.74 -2.18 -22.70
C LYS A 70 6.74 -3.60 -23.28
N ILE A 71 6.13 -3.78 -24.45
CA ILE A 71 6.04 -5.07 -25.13
C ILE A 71 7.38 -5.43 -25.80
N HIS A 72 8.09 -4.43 -26.33
CA HIS A 72 9.36 -4.62 -27.03
C HIS A 72 10.60 -4.70 -26.13
N LYS A 73 10.45 -4.87 -24.81
CA LYS A 73 11.60 -5.03 -23.92
C LYS A 73 12.26 -6.39 -24.11
N SER A 74 13.59 -6.44 -24.07
CA SER A 74 14.32 -7.71 -24.07
C SER A 74 14.08 -8.47 -22.76
N LYS A 75 14.21 -9.81 -22.81
CA LYS A 75 14.05 -10.66 -21.61
C LYS A 75 14.98 -10.24 -20.47
N GLU A 76 16.20 -9.83 -20.81
CA GLU A 76 17.20 -9.34 -19.87
C GLU A 76 16.79 -8.03 -19.19
N GLN A 77 16.24 -7.08 -19.96
CA GLN A 77 15.73 -5.81 -19.43
C GLN A 77 14.56 -6.05 -18.46
N ILE A 78 13.64 -6.96 -18.82
CA ILE A 78 12.52 -7.34 -17.97
C ILE A 78 13.02 -7.95 -16.66
N LEU A 79 13.99 -8.87 -16.73
CA LEU A 79 14.56 -9.51 -15.55
C LEU A 79 15.24 -8.48 -14.64
N LYS A 80 16.06 -7.58 -15.19
CA LYS A 80 16.73 -6.52 -14.43
C LYS A 80 15.75 -5.57 -13.74
N GLU A 81 14.69 -5.17 -14.43
CA GLU A 81 13.62 -4.34 -13.83
C GLU A 81 12.89 -5.07 -12.71
N ASN A 82 12.59 -6.36 -12.89
CA ASN A 82 11.91 -7.16 -11.87
C ASN A 82 12.76 -7.37 -10.62
N LEU A 83 14.06 -7.64 -10.77
CA LEU A 83 14.98 -7.74 -9.63
C LEU A 83 15.03 -6.44 -8.83
N LYS A 84 15.15 -5.29 -9.51
CA LYS A 84 15.12 -3.98 -8.85
C LYS A 84 13.80 -3.74 -8.11
N LYS A 85 12.67 -4.13 -8.68
CA LYS A 85 11.36 -4.04 -8.01
C LYS A 85 11.30 -4.94 -6.78
N LEU A 86 11.82 -6.16 -6.85
CA LEU A 86 11.87 -7.09 -5.71
C LEU A 86 12.73 -6.55 -4.57
N GLU A 87 13.87 -5.93 -4.87
CA GLU A 87 14.70 -5.25 -3.87
C GLU A 87 13.96 -4.11 -3.18
N LEU A 88 13.23 -3.28 -3.93
CA LEU A 88 12.40 -2.22 -3.37
C LEU A 88 11.29 -2.78 -2.48
N ILE A 89 10.63 -3.87 -2.89
CA ILE A 89 9.62 -4.55 -2.07
C ILE A 89 10.26 -5.08 -0.78
N ARG A 90 11.44 -5.70 -0.89
CA ARG A 90 12.16 -6.22 0.28
C ARG A 90 12.52 -5.11 1.25
N ASN A 91 12.99 -3.98 0.75
CA ASN A 91 13.38 -2.84 1.58
C ASN A 91 12.15 -2.16 2.21
N ALA A 92 11.08 -1.94 1.45
CA ALA A 92 9.84 -1.38 1.97
C ALA A 92 9.09 -2.34 2.92
N GLY A 93 9.27 -3.66 2.73
CA GLY A 93 8.70 -4.72 3.55
C GLY A 93 9.53 -5.05 4.79
N LYS A 94 10.73 -4.47 4.96
CA LYS A 94 11.43 -4.50 6.24
C LYS A 94 10.63 -3.67 7.22
N VAL A 95 9.91 -4.36 8.07
CA VAL A 95 9.23 -3.73 9.20
C VAL A 95 10.26 -3.65 10.32
N ASP A 96 10.84 -2.48 10.51
CA ASP A 96 11.64 -2.18 11.69
C ASP A 96 10.69 -2.07 12.88
N LEU A 97 10.45 -3.22 13.50
CA LEU A 97 9.58 -3.31 14.67
C LEU A 97 10.38 -2.93 15.91
N ASP A 98 9.99 -1.83 16.57
CA ASP A 98 10.51 -1.49 17.89
C ASP A 98 10.20 -2.62 18.87
N GLU A 99 11.24 -3.25 19.41
CA GLU A 99 11.13 -4.38 20.32
C GLU A 99 10.23 -4.07 21.53
N LYS A 100 10.22 -2.80 21.99
CA LYS A 100 9.37 -2.36 23.09
C LYS A 100 7.89 -2.39 22.70
N LEU A 101 7.58 -2.00 21.46
CA LEU A 101 6.22 -1.96 20.94
C LEU A 101 5.72 -3.39 20.67
N VAL A 102 6.57 -4.26 20.12
CA VAL A 102 6.27 -5.68 19.91
C VAL A 102 5.95 -6.38 21.23
N LYS A 103 6.78 -6.17 22.27
CA LYS A 103 6.52 -6.73 23.61
C LYS A 103 5.16 -6.27 24.15
N LYS A 104 4.81 -4.98 24.05
CA LYS A 104 3.49 -4.48 24.47
C LYS A 104 2.32 -5.11 23.70
N ILE A 105 2.47 -5.33 22.39
CA ILE A 105 1.43 -6.00 21.58
C ILE A 105 1.26 -7.45 22.05
N ILE A 106 2.37 -8.18 22.24
CA ILE A 106 2.34 -9.57 22.71
C ILE A 106 1.71 -9.66 24.09
N ASP A 107 2.15 -8.82 25.04
CA ASP A 107 1.62 -8.78 26.40
C ASP A 107 0.12 -8.51 26.42
N ARG A 108 -0.36 -7.60 25.56
CA ARG A 108 -1.81 -7.35 25.40
C ARG A 108 -2.55 -8.54 24.80
N ALA A 109 -1.98 -9.21 23.79
CA ALA A 109 -2.59 -10.36 23.13
C ALA A 109 -2.72 -11.55 24.09
N VAL A 110 -1.68 -11.79 24.91
CA VAL A 110 -1.64 -12.87 25.91
C VAL A 110 -2.53 -12.55 27.11
N SER A 111 -2.42 -11.35 27.67
CA SER A 111 -3.14 -10.99 28.90
C SER A 111 -4.64 -10.78 28.69
N ARG A 112 -5.09 -10.49 27.45
CA ARG A 112 -6.49 -10.14 27.06
C ARG A 112 -7.12 -9.00 27.89
N ARG A 113 -6.34 -8.36 28.76
CA ARG A 113 -6.76 -7.30 29.67
C ARG A 113 -6.09 -5.99 29.25
N PRO A 114 -6.77 -4.84 29.40
CA PRO A 114 -6.12 -3.56 29.17
C PRO A 114 -4.92 -3.42 30.13
N VAL A 115 -3.79 -2.97 29.58
CA VAL A 115 -2.59 -2.68 30.38
C VAL A 115 -2.97 -1.57 31.35
N LYS A 116 -2.94 -1.88 32.66
CA LYS A 116 -3.15 -0.87 33.70
C LYS A 116 -2.05 0.16 33.56
N ALA A 117 -2.41 1.43 33.47
CA ALA A 117 -1.44 2.52 33.51
C ALA A 117 -0.62 2.37 34.79
N SER A 118 0.71 2.46 34.69
CA SER A 118 1.56 2.54 35.87
C SER A 118 1.14 3.78 36.63
N GLU A 119 0.54 3.59 37.81
CA GLU A 119 0.27 4.70 38.71
C GLU A 119 1.62 5.30 39.09
N ASN A 120 1.91 6.47 38.53
CA ASN A 120 3.03 7.28 39.00
C ASN A 120 2.76 7.55 40.48
N ARG A 121 3.57 6.95 41.35
CA ARG A 121 3.53 7.20 42.79
C ARG A 121 3.80 8.69 42.98
N LYS A 122 2.73 9.48 43.11
CA LYS A 122 2.84 10.87 43.52
C LYS A 122 3.40 10.85 44.92
N GLU A 123 4.48 11.58 45.15
CA GLU A 123 4.99 11.84 46.49
C GLU A 123 3.83 12.39 47.32
N GLN A 124 3.58 11.74 48.46
CA GLN A 124 2.50 12.15 49.36
C GLN A 124 2.89 13.49 49.96
N LYS A 125 2.38 14.58 49.37
CA LYS A 125 2.51 15.92 49.93
C LYS A 125 1.59 15.99 51.16
N THR A 126 2.19 15.96 52.34
CA THR A 126 1.48 16.28 53.59
C THR A 126 1.22 17.78 53.64
N ALA A 127 0.08 18.17 54.24
CA ALA A 127 -0.26 19.58 54.42
C ALA A 127 0.63 20.28 55.46
N PHE A 128 1.27 19.51 56.34
CA PHE A 128 2.16 19.99 57.38
C PHE A 128 3.62 19.83 56.98
N THR A 129 4.39 20.86 57.27
CA THR A 129 5.84 20.90 57.14
C THR A 129 6.51 20.67 58.50
N GLU A 130 7.79 20.31 58.51
CA GLU A 130 8.55 20.08 59.75
C GLU A 130 8.56 21.32 60.67
N GLU A 131 8.42 22.53 60.09
CA GLU A 131 8.31 23.79 60.84
C GLU A 131 7.00 23.89 61.63
N ASP A 132 5.91 23.31 61.11
CA ASP A 132 4.60 23.31 61.78
C ASP A 132 4.61 22.39 63.00
N PHE A 133 5.26 21.23 62.90
CA PHE A 133 5.44 20.32 64.04
C PHE A 133 6.24 20.96 65.18
N LYS A 134 7.23 21.79 64.86
CA LYS A 134 8.03 22.50 65.87
C LYS A 134 7.23 23.57 66.61
N LYS A 135 6.26 24.21 65.95
CA LYS A 135 5.33 25.15 66.60
C LYS A 135 4.37 24.44 67.53
N PHE A 136 3.82 23.30 67.10
CA PHE A 136 2.96 22.47 67.95
C PHE A 136 3.71 21.94 69.18
N GLU A 137 4.98 21.55 69.02
CA GLU A 137 5.80 21.11 70.15
C GLU A 137 5.96 22.23 71.18
N ALA A 138 6.33 23.43 70.76
CA ALA A 138 6.47 24.57 71.67
C ALA A 138 5.16 24.91 72.40
N GLU A 139 4.02 24.92 71.70
CA GLU A 139 2.71 25.20 72.30
C GLU A 139 2.25 24.12 73.28
N TYR A 140 2.66 22.86 73.07
CA TYR A 140 2.25 21.74 73.92
C TYR A 140 3.09 21.61 75.20
N PHE A 141 4.31 22.14 75.22
CA PHE A 141 5.23 22.06 76.36
C PHE A 141 5.32 23.36 77.19
N ASP A 142 4.65 24.45 76.74
CA ASP A 142 4.52 25.70 77.49
C ASP A 142 3.24 25.76 78.38
N GLU A 143 2.53 24.64 78.56
CA GLU A 143 1.54 24.36 79.64
C GLU A 143 2.11 23.41 80.71
#